data_AF-A0A9D6Z4K7-F1
#
_entry.id   AF-A0A9D6Z4K7-F1
#
_cell.length_a   1.000
_cell.length_b   1.000
_cell.length_c   1.000
_cell.angle_alpha   90.00
_cell.angle_beta   90.00
_cell.angle_gamma   90.00
#
_symmetry.space_group_name_H-M   'P 1'
#
loop_
_entity.id
_entity.type
_entity.pdbx_description
1 polymer ?
#
loop_
_entity_poly.entity_id
_entity_poly.type
_entity_poly.pdbx_seq_one_letter_code
_entity_poly.pdbx_strand_id
1 'polypeptide(L)'
;MSEVRKIKAGKIVADIRARLTDFELMAKYDLSWKDLQDILRKLVQANAMRPAELEERSAYFDDPINRKLTRATYRAYLRTPIPIQDLDDIANQGFITDLSETGFRTMGIVVKEDDDMNFLVRAGEVSEVKNLQLRAICKWANKDNRNGVGAEAGFRITGASSNDISSVRRLMETLSLGDRNLMRTKSSR
;
A
#
# COMPACT_ATOMS: atom_id res chain seq x y z
N MET A 1 -6.78 37.75 12.45
CA MET A 1 -7.19 36.69 11.50
C MET A 1 -5.91 36.05 10.99
N SER A 2 -5.65 34.80 11.34
CA SER A 2 -4.46 34.06 10.89
C SER A 2 -4.55 33.83 9.38
N GLU A 3 -3.46 34.11 8.65
CA GLU A 3 -3.39 33.81 7.22
C GLU A 3 -3.58 32.30 6.99
N VAL A 4 -4.47 31.95 6.05
CA VAL A 4 -4.72 30.55 5.70
C VAL A 4 -3.51 30.02 4.93
N ARG A 5 -2.67 29.24 5.62
CA ARG A 5 -1.51 28.58 5.01
C ARG A 5 -1.97 27.55 3.99
N LYS A 6 -1.54 27.69 2.73
CA LYS A 6 -1.83 26.72 1.66
C LYS A 6 -0.81 25.58 1.71
N ILE A 7 -1.26 24.37 2.06
CA ILE A 7 -0.43 23.16 2.05
C ILE A 7 -0.79 22.31 0.82
N LYS A 8 0.23 21.82 0.10
CA LYS A 8 0.01 20.92 -1.04
C LYS A 8 -0.44 19.55 -0.54
N ALA A 9 -1.63 19.11 -0.93
CA ALA A 9 -2.22 17.81 -0.54
C ALA A 9 -1.24 16.64 -0.73
N GLY A 10 -0.58 16.56 -1.89
CA GLY A 10 0.38 15.49 -2.18
C GLY A 10 1.57 15.41 -1.21
N LYS A 11 1.99 16.53 -0.59
CA LYS A 11 3.08 16.51 0.42
C LYS A 11 2.61 15.87 1.72
N ILE A 12 1.43 16.23 2.21
CA ILE A 12 0.86 15.63 3.41
C ILE A 12 0.59 14.13 3.18
N VAL A 13 0.02 13.76 2.03
CA VAL A 13 -0.21 12.35 1.70
C VAL A 13 1.10 11.55 1.69
N ALA A 14 2.16 12.11 1.09
CA ALA A 14 3.47 11.46 1.09
C ALA A 14 4.02 11.28 2.52
N ASP A 15 3.90 12.29 3.38
CA ASP A 15 4.34 12.20 4.77
C ASP A 15 3.52 11.21 5.61
N ILE A 16 2.20 11.14 5.38
CA ILE A 16 1.33 10.14 5.99
C ILE A 16 1.75 8.74 5.57
N ARG A 17 2.02 8.53 4.27
CA ARG A 17 2.49 7.24 3.74
C ARG A 17 3.88 6.89 4.22
N ALA A 18 4.71 7.89 4.49
CA ALA A 18 6.00 7.77 5.16
C ALA A 18 5.89 7.52 6.68
N ARG A 19 4.68 7.28 7.20
CA ARG A 19 4.38 6.93 8.60
C ARG A 19 4.72 8.01 9.61
N LEU A 20 4.63 9.29 9.24
CA LEU A 20 4.64 10.36 10.24
C LEU A 20 3.38 10.25 11.11
N THR A 21 3.58 10.33 12.42
CA THR A 21 2.51 10.41 13.42
C THR A 21 1.73 11.70 13.28
N ASP A 22 0.55 11.74 13.91
CA ASP A 22 -0.23 12.98 13.97
C ASP A 22 0.57 14.13 14.62
N PHE A 23 1.34 13.86 15.67
CA PHE A 23 2.21 14.85 16.31
C PHE A 23 3.32 15.36 15.38
N GLU A 24 3.98 14.48 14.63
CA GLU A 24 5.02 14.88 13.67
C GLU A 24 4.43 15.68 12.51
N LEU A 25 3.24 15.31 12.01
CA LEU A 25 2.54 16.08 11.00
C LEU A 25 2.14 17.47 11.53
N MET A 26 1.58 17.53 12.74
CA MET A 26 1.23 18.79 13.39
C MET A 26 2.45 19.69 13.55
N ALA A 27 3.56 19.16 14.07
CA ALA A 27 4.79 19.91 14.23
C ALA A 27 5.38 20.37 12.87
N LYS A 28 5.39 19.49 11.87
CA LYS A 28 5.99 19.78 10.55
C LYS A 28 5.21 20.83 9.76
N TYR A 29 3.89 20.82 9.86
CA TYR A 29 3.00 21.69 9.10
C TYR A 29 2.45 22.86 9.90
N ASP A 30 2.79 22.93 11.19
CA ASP A 30 2.26 23.91 12.16
C ASP A 30 0.72 23.87 12.22
N LEU A 31 0.19 22.66 12.46
CA LEU A 31 -1.25 22.39 12.49
C LEU A 31 -1.72 22.18 13.91
N SER A 32 -2.91 22.70 14.23
CA SER A 32 -3.65 22.23 15.39
C SER A 32 -4.23 20.83 15.13
N TRP A 33 -4.63 20.14 16.20
CA TRP A 33 -5.33 18.84 16.09
C TRP A 33 -6.58 18.94 15.20
N LYS A 34 -7.35 20.02 15.36
CA LYS A 34 -8.56 20.27 14.57
C LYS A 34 -8.24 20.46 13.09
N ASP A 35 -7.19 21.21 12.78
CA ASP A 35 -6.76 21.43 11.39
C ASP A 35 -6.31 20.13 10.73
N LEU A 36 -5.57 19.28 11.47
CA LEU A 36 -5.16 17.97 10.98
C LEU A 36 -6.38 17.09 10.66
N GLN A 37 -7.36 16.99 11.57
CA GLN A 37 -8.58 16.22 11.33
C GLN A 37 -9.35 16.70 10.09
N ASP A 38 -9.47 18.01 9.91
CA ASP A 38 -10.14 18.59 8.74
C ASP A 38 -9.34 18.34 7.44
N ILE A 39 -8.01 18.39 7.50
CA ILE A 39 -7.15 18.03 6.36
C ILE A 39 -7.33 16.56 5.99
N LEU A 40 -7.25 15.64 6.95
CA LEU A 40 -7.41 14.20 6.71
C LEU A 40 -8.76 13.89 6.06
N ARG A 41 -9.85 14.48 6.57
CA ARG A 41 -11.19 14.36 5.98
C ARG A 41 -11.23 14.85 4.53
N LYS A 42 -10.63 16.03 4.26
CA LYS A 42 -10.55 16.61 2.91
C LYS A 42 -9.72 15.75 1.95
N LEU A 43 -8.64 15.13 2.42
CA LEU A 43 -7.83 14.22 1.61
C LEU A 43 -8.60 12.97 1.19
N VAL A 44 -9.41 12.41 2.09
CA VAL A 44 -10.29 11.28 1.76
C VAL A 44 -11.38 11.71 0.77
N GLN A 45 -12.04 12.84 1.03
CA GLN A 45 -13.07 13.38 0.13
C GLN A 45 -12.55 13.68 -1.28
N ALA A 46 -11.29 14.11 -1.39
CA ALA A 46 -10.63 14.38 -2.66
C ALA A 46 -10.05 13.11 -3.33
N ASN A 47 -10.28 11.92 -2.79
CA ASN A 47 -9.67 10.65 -3.21
C ASN A 47 -8.12 10.68 -3.25
N ALA A 48 -7.50 11.62 -2.54
CA ALA A 48 -6.06 11.68 -2.38
C ALA A 48 -5.54 10.64 -1.36
N MET A 49 -6.45 10.15 -0.51
CA MET A 49 -6.24 9.12 0.50
C MET A 49 -7.46 8.20 0.57
N ARG A 50 -7.26 6.91 0.81
CA ARG A 50 -8.38 5.97 1.01
C ARG A 50 -8.91 6.05 2.45
N PRO A 51 -10.22 5.80 2.69
CA PRO A 51 -10.76 5.68 4.04
C PRO A 51 -9.98 4.67 4.91
N ALA A 52 -9.63 3.51 4.34
CA ALA A 52 -8.83 2.50 5.01
C ALA A 52 -7.41 2.98 5.39
N GLU A 53 -6.78 3.86 4.60
CA GLU A 53 -5.49 4.46 4.98
C GLU A 53 -5.64 5.36 6.22
N LEU A 54 -6.78 6.02 6.40
CA LEU A 54 -7.08 6.86 7.56
C LEU A 54 -7.41 6.00 8.80
N GLU A 55 -8.14 4.90 8.65
CA GLU A 55 -8.41 3.96 9.75
C GLU A 55 -7.13 3.28 10.27
N GLU A 56 -6.20 2.95 9.36
CA GLU A 56 -4.85 2.47 9.69
C GLU A 56 -4.03 3.48 10.52
N ARG A 57 -4.48 4.74 10.68
CA ARG A 57 -3.85 5.79 11.52
C ARG A 57 -4.49 6.00 12.89
N SER A 58 -5.45 5.17 13.31
CA SER A 58 -6.05 5.35 14.65
C SER A 58 -4.98 5.43 15.75
N ALA A 59 -5.26 6.16 16.84
CA ALA A 59 -4.31 6.37 17.96
C ALA A 59 -3.72 5.07 18.53
N TYR A 60 -4.42 3.94 18.32
CA TYR A 60 -3.92 2.62 18.60
C TYR A 60 -2.63 2.29 17.83
N PHE A 61 -2.51 2.67 16.56
CA PHE A 61 -1.34 2.40 15.71
C PHE A 61 -0.20 3.44 15.85
N ASP A 62 -0.49 4.60 16.43
CA ASP A 62 0.52 5.64 16.69
C ASP A 62 1.34 5.38 17.97
N ASP A 63 0.85 4.52 18.88
CA ASP A 63 1.61 4.03 20.03
C ASP A 63 2.88 3.28 19.56
N PRO A 64 4.09 3.69 19.98
CA PRO A 64 5.34 3.00 19.67
C PRO A 64 5.35 1.49 19.98
N ILE A 65 4.58 1.04 20.97
CA ILE A 65 4.42 -0.37 21.33
C ILE A 65 3.64 -1.10 20.23
N ASN A 66 2.57 -0.48 19.74
CA ASN A 66 1.76 -1.00 18.64
C ASN A 66 2.39 -0.77 17.28
N ARG A 67 3.45 0.04 17.16
CA ARG A 67 4.24 0.11 15.92
C ARG A 67 4.94 -1.22 15.58
N LYS A 68 5.12 -2.12 16.54
CA LYS A 68 5.53 -3.50 16.25
C LYS A 68 4.40 -4.36 15.68
N LEU A 69 3.14 -3.98 15.94
CA LEU A 69 1.94 -4.55 15.33
C LEU A 69 1.64 -3.89 13.98
N THR A 70 2.10 -2.66 13.74
CA THR A 70 2.12 -2.06 12.41
C THR A 70 3.19 -2.74 11.54
N ARG A 71 2.94 -2.78 10.23
CA ARG A 71 3.67 -3.62 9.27
C ARG A 71 5.19 -3.34 9.35
N ALA A 72 5.99 -4.39 9.61
CA ALA A 72 7.45 -4.30 9.71
C ALA A 72 8.17 -3.93 8.39
N THR A 73 7.47 -3.96 7.25
CA THR A 73 8.06 -3.74 5.93
C THR A 73 7.37 -2.59 5.18
N TYR A 74 8.18 -1.83 4.46
CA TYR A 74 7.72 -0.77 3.57
C TYR A 74 6.78 -1.33 2.49
N ARG A 75 5.65 -0.66 2.25
CA ARG A 75 4.70 -0.96 1.17
C ARG A 75 4.67 0.19 0.18
N ALA A 76 4.95 -0.13 -1.08
CA ALA A 76 4.73 0.74 -2.21
C ALA A 76 3.25 0.69 -2.62
N TYR A 77 2.53 1.79 -2.40
CA TYR A 77 1.23 2.00 -3.02
C TYR A 77 1.42 2.33 -4.50
N LEU A 78 0.82 1.53 -5.36
CA LEU A 78 1.06 1.58 -6.80
C LEU A 78 0.18 2.67 -7.43
N ARG A 79 0.78 3.46 -8.32
CA ARG A 79 0.06 4.44 -9.16
C ARG A 79 -0.89 3.75 -10.12
N THR A 80 -0.42 2.65 -10.69
CA THR A 80 -1.12 1.83 -11.66
C THR A 80 -1.23 0.42 -11.08
N PRO A 81 -2.45 -0.10 -10.85
CA PRO A 81 -2.63 -1.47 -10.39
C PRO A 81 -2.02 -2.47 -11.38
N ILE A 82 -1.37 -3.53 -10.87
CA ILE A 82 -0.72 -4.54 -11.71
C ILE A 82 -1.65 -5.75 -11.86
N PRO A 83 -1.97 -6.22 -13.07
CA PRO A 83 -2.81 -7.39 -13.23
C PRO A 83 -2.17 -8.64 -12.61
N ILE A 84 -2.99 -9.43 -11.91
CA ILE A 84 -2.59 -10.69 -11.25
C ILE A 84 -3.64 -11.76 -11.51
N GLN A 85 -3.20 -13.00 -11.64
CA GLN A 85 -4.05 -14.16 -11.91
C GLN A 85 -3.58 -15.34 -11.05
N ASP A 86 -4.53 -16.08 -10.49
CA ASP A 86 -4.26 -17.38 -9.88
C ASP A 86 -3.94 -18.41 -10.98
N LEU A 87 -2.82 -19.12 -10.82
CA LEU A 87 -2.37 -20.15 -11.77
C LEU A 87 -3.18 -21.43 -11.64
N ASP A 88 -3.79 -21.68 -10.48
CA ASP A 88 -4.61 -22.86 -10.22
C ASP A 88 -6.09 -22.63 -10.64
N ASP A 89 -6.53 -21.36 -10.72
CA ASP A 89 -7.83 -20.96 -11.27
C ASP A 89 -7.73 -19.68 -12.12
N ILE A 90 -7.68 -19.85 -13.45
CA ILE A 90 -7.53 -18.74 -14.40
C ILE A 90 -8.70 -17.73 -14.37
N ALA A 91 -9.87 -18.12 -13.87
CA ALA A 91 -11.00 -17.21 -13.74
C ALA A 91 -10.84 -16.27 -12.54
N ASN A 92 -10.03 -16.66 -11.55
CA ASN A 92 -9.71 -15.86 -10.38
C ASN A 92 -8.58 -14.87 -10.69
N GLN A 93 -8.98 -13.68 -11.12
CA GLN A 93 -8.07 -12.62 -11.55
C GLN A 93 -8.40 -11.29 -10.87
N GLY A 94 -7.39 -10.42 -10.78
CA GLY A 94 -7.54 -9.13 -10.14
C GLY A 94 -6.36 -8.23 -10.38
N PHE A 95 -6.13 -7.32 -9.45
CA PHE A 95 -5.05 -6.34 -9.51
C PHE A 95 -4.32 -6.24 -8.18
N ILE A 96 -3.00 -6.15 -8.23
CA ILE A 96 -2.17 -5.72 -7.10
C ILE A 96 -2.31 -4.21 -6.96
N THR A 97 -2.65 -3.75 -5.75
CA THR A 97 -2.84 -2.32 -5.42
C THR A 97 -1.74 -1.77 -4.51
N ASP A 98 -1.12 -2.64 -3.70
CA ASP A 98 0.10 -2.33 -2.95
C ASP A 98 1.03 -3.54 -2.88
N LEU A 99 2.33 -3.27 -2.75
CA LEU A 99 3.40 -4.27 -2.82
C LEU A 99 4.49 -3.98 -1.78
N SER A 100 4.97 -5.01 -1.10
CA SER A 100 6.22 -5.02 -0.34
C SER A 100 7.09 -6.21 -0.78
N GLU A 101 8.32 -6.30 -0.27
CA GLU A 101 9.17 -7.48 -0.52
C GLU A 101 8.59 -8.78 0.06
N THR A 102 7.67 -8.68 1.01
CA THR A 102 7.15 -9.82 1.79
C THR A 102 5.67 -10.05 1.60
N GLY A 103 4.97 -9.22 0.82
CA GLY A 103 3.53 -9.30 0.68
C GLY A 103 2.95 -8.30 -0.30
N PHE A 104 1.66 -8.41 -0.55
CA PHE A 104 0.94 -7.52 -1.45
C PHE A 104 -0.54 -7.47 -1.08
N ARG A 105 -1.25 -6.47 -1.60
CA ARG A 105 -2.71 -6.38 -1.52
C ARG A 105 -3.31 -6.52 -2.91
N THR A 106 -4.37 -7.31 -3.03
CA THR A 106 -5.12 -7.47 -4.26
C THR A 106 -6.52 -6.87 -4.16
N MET A 107 -7.08 -6.57 -5.32
CA MET A 107 -8.50 -6.30 -5.55
C MET A 107 -9.00 -7.23 -6.66
N GLY A 108 -10.15 -7.87 -6.47
CA GLY A 108 -10.78 -8.80 -7.43
C GLY A 108 -10.44 -10.28 -7.23
N ILE A 109 -9.44 -10.61 -6.40
CA ILE A 109 -9.11 -11.99 -6.06
C ILE A 109 -10.04 -12.49 -4.97
N VAL A 110 -10.78 -13.56 -5.27
CA VAL A 110 -11.67 -14.25 -4.33
C VAL A 110 -10.87 -15.35 -3.64
N VAL A 111 -10.79 -15.28 -2.31
CA VAL A 111 -9.92 -16.15 -1.50
C VAL A 111 -10.42 -16.20 -0.06
N LYS A 112 -10.00 -17.22 0.70
CA LYS A 112 -10.18 -17.31 2.16
C LYS A 112 -8.87 -17.06 2.88
N GLU A 113 -8.97 -16.69 4.15
CA GLU A 113 -7.78 -16.55 4.99
C GLU A 113 -7.03 -17.89 5.07
N ASP A 114 -5.70 -17.81 5.05
CA ASP A 114 -4.74 -18.92 5.03
C ASP A 114 -4.72 -19.81 3.78
N ASP A 115 -5.49 -19.51 2.73
CA ASP A 115 -5.29 -20.14 1.42
C ASP A 115 -3.86 -19.87 0.90
N ASP A 116 -3.19 -20.91 0.42
CA ASP A 116 -1.86 -20.86 -0.22
C ASP A 116 -2.03 -20.91 -1.74
N MET A 117 -1.57 -19.87 -2.43
CA MET A 117 -1.89 -19.63 -3.84
C MET A 117 -0.64 -19.41 -4.66
N ASN A 118 -0.70 -19.80 -5.94
CA ASN A 118 0.34 -19.55 -6.92
C ASN A 118 -0.17 -18.50 -7.92
N PHE A 119 0.51 -17.36 -8.00
CA PHE A 119 0.08 -16.25 -8.83
C PHE A 119 1.02 -16.02 -10.01
N LEU A 120 0.44 -15.62 -11.14
CA LEU A 120 1.13 -14.93 -12.23
C LEU A 120 0.85 -13.44 -12.14
N VAL A 121 1.90 -12.65 -11.92
CA VAL A 121 1.84 -11.18 -11.93
C VAL A 121 2.26 -10.70 -13.32
N ARG A 122 1.34 -10.04 -14.03
CA ARG A 122 1.53 -9.59 -15.42
C ARG A 122 2.14 -8.19 -15.49
N ALA A 123 3.31 -8.06 -14.87
CA ALA A 123 4.05 -6.81 -14.75
C ALA A 123 4.42 -6.15 -16.08
N GLY A 124 4.58 -6.95 -17.14
CA GLY A 124 4.92 -6.47 -18.49
C GLY A 124 3.81 -5.65 -19.15
N GLU A 125 2.57 -5.74 -18.65
CA GLU A 125 1.44 -4.96 -19.17
C GLU A 125 1.45 -3.51 -18.68
N VAL A 126 2.19 -3.21 -17.61
CA VAL A 126 2.19 -1.89 -16.95
C VAL A 126 3.59 -1.30 -16.75
N SER A 127 4.64 -2.05 -17.09
CA SER A 127 6.04 -1.65 -16.96
C SER A 127 6.96 -2.49 -17.86
N GLU A 128 8.25 -2.15 -17.92
CA GLU A 128 9.25 -2.98 -18.61
C GLU A 128 9.71 -4.22 -17.80
N VAL A 129 9.11 -4.44 -16.62
CA VAL A 129 9.44 -5.59 -15.77
C VAL A 129 8.75 -6.84 -16.32
N LYS A 130 9.50 -7.94 -16.44
CA LYS A 130 8.95 -9.23 -16.89
C LYS A 130 7.86 -9.73 -15.94
N ASN A 131 6.93 -10.50 -16.49
CA ASN A 131 5.97 -11.24 -15.68
C ASN A 131 6.72 -12.14 -14.69
N LEU A 132 6.18 -12.25 -13.48
CA LEU A 132 6.81 -12.96 -12.37
C LEU A 132 5.79 -13.85 -11.68
N GLN A 133 6.29 -14.93 -11.07
CA GLN A 133 5.46 -15.88 -10.34
C GLN A 133 5.70 -15.72 -8.83
N LEU A 134 4.60 -15.66 -8.07
CA LEU A 134 4.65 -15.55 -6.61
C LEU A 134 3.80 -16.65 -5.98
N ARG A 135 4.36 -17.40 -5.04
CA ARG A 135 3.59 -18.19 -4.10
C ARG A 135 3.33 -17.37 -2.85
N ALA A 136 2.08 -17.32 -2.39
CA ALA A 136 1.70 -16.49 -1.27
C ALA A 136 0.52 -17.06 -0.49
N ILE A 137 0.51 -16.79 0.81
CA ILE A 137 -0.58 -17.17 1.72
C ILE A 137 -1.45 -15.95 2.02
N CYS A 138 -2.76 -16.09 1.84
CA CYS A 138 -3.73 -15.08 2.22
C CYS A 138 -3.72 -14.86 3.75
N LYS A 139 -3.62 -13.61 4.18
CA LYS A 139 -3.60 -13.21 5.60
C LYS A 139 -4.82 -12.46 6.08
N TRP A 140 -5.63 -12.01 5.15
CA TRP A 140 -6.96 -11.50 5.42
C TRP A 140 -7.69 -11.37 4.08
N ALA A 141 -9.01 -11.56 4.10
CA ALA A 141 -9.87 -11.34 2.96
C ALA A 141 -11.11 -10.56 3.41
N ASN A 142 -11.39 -9.45 2.74
CA ASN A 142 -12.61 -8.69 2.96
C ASN A 142 -13.71 -9.22 2.03
N LYS A 143 -14.77 -9.76 2.64
CA LYS A 143 -15.88 -10.41 1.93
C LYS A 143 -17.01 -9.45 1.58
N ASP A 144 -16.94 -8.18 1.97
CA ASP A 144 -18.13 -7.32 2.07
C ASP A 144 -18.64 -6.74 0.73
N ASN A 145 -18.19 -7.25 -0.42
CA ASN A 145 -18.73 -6.88 -1.72
C ASN A 145 -19.59 -8.00 -2.29
N ARG A 146 -20.92 -7.80 -2.20
CA ARG A 146 -21.99 -8.77 -2.52
C ARG A 146 -21.96 -9.40 -3.92
N ASN A 147 -21.01 -9.06 -4.79
CA ASN A 147 -20.88 -9.57 -6.16
C ASN A 147 -19.44 -9.88 -6.59
N GLY A 148 -18.46 -9.99 -5.67
CA GLY A 148 -17.04 -10.23 -6.01
C GLY A 148 -16.31 -9.05 -6.66
N VAL A 149 -17.04 -8.09 -7.23
CA VAL A 149 -16.54 -6.79 -7.68
C VAL A 149 -16.06 -6.00 -6.46
N GLY A 150 -14.74 -6.02 -6.24
CA GLY A 150 -14.10 -5.34 -5.11
C GLY A 150 -13.79 -6.24 -3.91
N ALA A 151 -13.67 -7.56 -4.09
CA ALA A 151 -13.03 -8.41 -3.09
C ALA A 151 -11.60 -7.90 -2.86
N GLU A 152 -11.25 -7.56 -1.61
CA GLU A 152 -9.87 -7.19 -1.25
C GLU A 152 -9.25 -8.29 -0.41
N ALA A 153 -7.97 -8.58 -0.67
CA ALA A 153 -7.23 -9.53 0.13
C ALA A 153 -5.77 -9.08 0.30
N GLY A 154 -5.18 -9.46 1.44
CA GLY A 154 -3.77 -9.23 1.71
C GLY A 154 -3.02 -10.54 1.75
N PHE A 155 -1.90 -10.60 1.03
CA PHE A 155 -1.08 -11.79 0.89
C PHE A 155 0.30 -11.58 1.50
N ARG A 156 0.85 -12.66 2.05
CA ARG A 156 2.26 -12.77 2.43
C ARG A 156 2.96 -13.69 1.44
N ILE A 157 4.02 -13.20 0.79
CA ILE A 157 4.85 -13.98 -0.13
C ILE A 157 5.58 -15.06 0.68
N THR A 158 5.45 -16.30 0.24
CA THR A 158 6.09 -17.49 0.84
C THR A 158 7.10 -18.14 -0.11
N GLY A 159 6.99 -17.88 -1.41
CA GLY A 159 7.95 -18.37 -2.41
C GLY A 159 8.02 -17.48 -3.63
N ALA A 160 9.23 -17.22 -4.11
CA ALA A 160 9.53 -16.51 -5.35
C ALA A 160 10.98 -16.80 -5.74
N SER A 161 11.32 -16.76 -7.03
CA SER A 161 12.73 -16.83 -7.42
C SER A 161 13.48 -15.55 -7.02
N SER A 162 14.81 -15.62 -6.95
CA SER A 162 15.64 -14.43 -6.69
C SER A 162 15.45 -13.33 -7.76
N ASN A 163 15.18 -13.73 -9.00
CA ASN A 163 14.88 -12.82 -10.10
C ASN A 163 13.49 -12.18 -9.94
N ASP A 164 12.50 -12.92 -9.46
CA ASP A 164 11.15 -12.40 -9.20
C ASP A 164 11.16 -11.41 -8.04
N ILE A 165 11.89 -11.69 -6.96
CA ILE A 165 12.07 -10.75 -5.85
C ILE A 165 12.76 -9.45 -6.30
N SER A 166 13.77 -9.56 -7.17
CA SER A 166 14.43 -8.38 -7.76
C SER A 166 13.47 -7.57 -8.63
N SER A 167 12.57 -8.26 -9.34
CA SER A 167 11.51 -7.65 -10.15
C SER A 167 10.45 -6.95 -9.29
N VAL A 168 10.05 -7.54 -8.16
CA VAL A 168 9.18 -6.91 -7.14
C VAL A 168 9.78 -5.59 -6.67
N ARG A 169 11.07 -5.55 -6.30
CA ARG A 169 11.74 -4.30 -5.90
C ARG A 169 11.71 -3.25 -7.02
N ARG A 170 12.00 -3.65 -8.25
CA ARG A 170 11.98 -2.74 -9.41
C ARG A 170 10.57 -2.17 -9.65
N LEU A 171 9.52 -2.98 -9.48
CA LEU A 171 8.13 -2.52 -9.56
C LEU A 171 7.82 -1.51 -8.45
N MET A 172 8.24 -1.77 -7.22
CA MET A 172 8.08 -0.84 -6.09
C MET A 172 8.78 0.51 -6.37
N GLU A 173 9.99 0.49 -6.93
CA GLU A 173 10.72 1.72 -7.29
C GLU A 173 10.05 2.47 -8.45
N THR A 174 9.55 1.76 -9.47
CA THR A 174 9.07 2.36 -10.72
C THR A 174 7.62 2.84 -10.62
N LEU A 175 6.76 2.07 -9.96
CA LEU A 175 5.31 2.28 -9.96
C LEU A 175 4.77 2.90 -8.67
N SER A 176 5.60 3.08 -7.63
CA SER A 176 5.11 3.68 -6.39
C SER A 176 4.68 5.14 -6.58
N LEU A 177 3.74 5.59 -5.75
CA LEU A 177 3.36 7.00 -5.65
C LEU A 177 4.49 7.93 -5.16
N GLY A 178 5.70 7.41 -4.97
CA GLY A 178 6.88 8.13 -4.50
C GLY A 178 6.84 8.24 -2.98
N ASP A 179 7.43 7.27 -2.30
CA ASP A 179 7.88 7.50 -0.93
C ASP A 179 9.32 8.01 -0.99
N ARG A 180 9.57 9.19 -0.40
CA ARG A 180 10.91 9.77 -0.32
C ARG A 180 11.88 8.90 0.49
N ASN A 181 11.37 7.91 1.23
CA ASN A 181 12.22 6.93 1.91
C ASN A 181 13.00 6.00 0.95
N LEU A 182 12.54 5.77 -0.29
CA LEU A 182 13.33 5.08 -1.31
C LEU A 182 14.54 5.90 -1.82
N MET A 183 14.53 7.22 -1.62
CA MET A 183 15.68 8.08 -1.95
C MET A 183 16.74 8.10 -0.86
N ARG A 184 16.41 7.74 0.39
CA ARG A 184 17.34 7.78 1.52
C ARG A 184 18.33 6.60 1.52
N THR A 185 17.94 5.44 1.01
CA THR A 185 18.81 4.25 0.93
C THR A 185 19.88 4.36 -0.18
N LYS A 186 19.72 5.26 -1.15
CA LYS A 186 20.72 5.49 -2.22
C LYS A 186 21.84 6.46 -1.82
N SER A 187 21.84 7.00 -0.59
CA SER A 187 22.86 7.96 -0.11
C SER A 187 23.89 7.36 0.87
N SER A 188 23.91 6.03 1.03
CA SER A 188 24.86 5.34 1.92
C SER A 188 25.66 4.24 1.21
N ARG A 189 26.16 4.55 0.01
CA ARG A 189 27.24 3.80 -0.65
C ARG A 189 28.26 4.76 -1.20
#